data_AF-D5LW90-F1
#
_entry.id   AF-D5LW90-F1
#
_cell.length_a   1.000
_cell.length_b   1.000
_cell.length_c   1.000
_cell.angle_alpha   90.00
_cell.angle_beta   90.00
_cell.angle_gamma   90.00
#
_symmetry.space_group_name_H-M   'P 1'
#
loop_
_entity.id
_entity.type
_entity.pdbx_description
1 polymer ?
#
loop_
_entity_poly.entity_id
_entity_poly.type
_entity_poly.pdbx_seq_one_letter_code
_entity_poly.pdbx_strand_id
1 'polypeptide(L)'
;FGLSFVRLDIRQESDRHTDVLDAITTYLEIGSYREWSEEKRQEWLLSELTGKRPLFPHDFPQTEEIKDVLDTLHVIAELPSDNFGAYIISMATSPSDVLAVELLQRECHVKKPLRVVPLFGKLADLEAAPAAVARLFSIDWYRNRINGKQEVMIGYSDSGKDAGRFSAAWQLYKSQAELVKVAKQFGVKLTMFHGRGGTVGRGGGPTHLAILSQPPDTIHGSLRVTVQGEVIEQSFGEEHLCFRTLQRFTAATLEHGMHPPVSPKPEWAALMDEMAIIATEEYRSIVFKEPRFVEYFR
;
A
#
# COMPACT_ATOMS: atom_id res chain seq x y z
N PHE A 1 17.29 -5.00 14.12
CA PHE A 1 18.70 -5.10 14.57
C PHE A 1 19.16 -6.52 14.88
N GLY A 2 18.69 -7.53 14.12
CA GLY A 2 19.40 -8.81 14.03
C GLY A 2 20.60 -8.68 13.07
N LEU A 3 20.93 -9.75 12.35
CA LEU A 3 22.10 -9.79 11.44
C LEU A 3 22.06 -8.77 10.29
N SER A 4 20.88 -8.27 9.90
CA SER A 4 20.71 -7.33 8.77
C SER A 4 20.60 -5.87 9.22
N PHE A 5 20.63 -5.58 10.53
CA PHE A 5 20.32 -4.28 11.13
C PHE A 5 18.87 -3.82 10.85
N VAL A 6 18.57 -3.46 9.60
CA VAL A 6 17.22 -3.14 9.07
C VAL A 6 16.76 -4.20 8.08
N ARG A 7 15.44 -4.28 7.88
CA ARG A 7 14.83 -5.06 6.79
C ARG A 7 14.54 -4.13 5.62
N LEU A 8 14.87 -4.54 4.41
CA LEU A 8 14.64 -3.78 3.19
C LEU A 8 13.25 -4.08 2.63
N ASP A 9 12.42 -3.04 2.46
CA ASP A 9 11.23 -3.16 1.63
C ASP A 9 11.61 -3.04 0.16
N ILE A 10 10.95 -3.86 -0.66
CA ILE A 10 11.02 -3.78 -2.12
C ILE A 10 9.77 -3.06 -2.59
N ARG A 11 9.88 -2.12 -3.53
CA ARG A 11 8.74 -1.36 -4.04
C ARG A 11 8.83 -1.23 -5.55
N GLN A 12 7.75 -1.57 -6.24
CA GLN A 12 7.60 -1.44 -7.70
C GLN A 12 6.15 -1.04 -8.02
N GLU A 13 5.89 -0.42 -9.17
CA GLU A 13 4.53 -0.08 -9.61
C GLU A 13 3.80 -1.25 -10.27
N SER A 14 2.47 -1.29 -10.11
CA SER A 14 1.58 -2.36 -10.60
C SER A 14 1.66 -2.59 -12.11
N ASP A 15 1.82 -1.53 -12.90
CA ASP A 15 1.90 -1.63 -14.36
C ASP A 15 3.11 -2.46 -14.82
N ARG A 16 4.23 -2.39 -14.09
CA ARG A 16 5.44 -3.17 -14.39
C ARG A 16 5.24 -4.67 -14.16
N HIS A 17 4.40 -5.06 -13.20
CA HIS A 17 3.99 -6.46 -13.04
C HIS A 17 3.03 -6.89 -14.16
N THR A 18 2.14 -5.98 -14.55
CA THR A 18 1.22 -6.20 -15.68
C THR A 18 2.01 -6.42 -16.98
N ASP A 19 3.07 -5.66 -17.24
CA ASP A 19 3.94 -5.84 -18.41
C ASP A 19 4.58 -7.23 -18.47
N VAL A 20 5.09 -7.72 -17.33
CA VAL A 20 5.68 -9.06 -17.25
C VAL A 20 4.64 -10.12 -17.57
N LEU A 21 3.46 -10.05 -16.94
CA LEU A 21 2.39 -11.02 -17.17
C LEU A 21 1.85 -10.96 -18.60
N ASP A 22 1.71 -9.77 -19.17
CA ASP A 22 1.23 -9.58 -20.54
C ASP A 22 2.21 -10.14 -21.57
N ALA A 23 3.51 -9.94 -21.37
CA ALA A 23 4.54 -10.55 -22.20
C ALA A 23 4.50 -12.08 -22.11
N ILE A 24 4.30 -12.65 -20.91
CA ILE A 24 4.15 -14.10 -20.72
C ILE A 24 2.92 -14.62 -21.45
N THR A 25 1.75 -14.02 -21.24
CA THR A 25 0.50 -14.51 -21.84
C THR A 25 0.51 -14.38 -23.37
N THR A 26 1.14 -13.33 -23.89
CA THR A 26 1.29 -13.12 -25.34
C THR A 26 2.25 -14.14 -25.93
N TYR A 27 3.39 -14.39 -25.29
CA TYR A 27 4.37 -15.38 -25.75
C TYR A 27 3.79 -16.81 -25.75
N LEU A 28 2.95 -17.15 -24.76
CA LEU A 28 2.28 -18.44 -24.68
C LEU A 28 1.04 -18.56 -25.58
N GLU A 29 0.72 -17.52 -26.35
CA GLU A 29 -0.47 -17.46 -27.23
C GLU A 29 -1.81 -17.69 -26.49
N ILE A 30 -1.88 -17.32 -25.21
CA ILE A 30 -3.10 -17.43 -24.39
C ILE A 30 -3.86 -16.10 -24.27
N GLY A 31 -3.33 -15.02 -24.86
CA GLY A 31 -3.94 -13.69 -24.97
C GLY A 31 -3.08 -12.58 -24.35
N SER A 32 -3.63 -11.37 -24.26
CA SER A 32 -3.00 -10.22 -23.59
C SER A 32 -3.61 -10.02 -22.20
N TYR A 33 -2.83 -10.28 -21.15
CA TYR A 33 -3.22 -10.01 -19.76
C TYR A 33 -3.63 -8.55 -19.55
N ARG A 34 -2.95 -7.62 -20.25
CA ARG A 34 -3.25 -6.18 -20.19
C ARG A 34 -4.66 -5.86 -20.69
N GLU A 35 -5.14 -6.55 -21.72
CA GLU A 35 -6.46 -6.34 -22.31
C GLU A 35 -7.60 -7.04 -21.55
N TRP A 36 -7.28 -7.95 -20.64
CA TRP A 36 -8.30 -8.69 -19.88
C TRP A 36 -9.00 -7.81 -18.84
N SER A 37 -10.28 -8.10 -18.60
CA SER A 37 -11.01 -7.52 -17.48
C SER A 37 -10.41 -7.98 -16.15
N GLU A 38 -10.69 -7.24 -15.08
CA GLU A 38 -10.24 -7.58 -13.73
C GLU A 38 -10.65 -9.00 -13.32
N GLU A 39 -11.86 -9.42 -13.67
CA GLU A 39 -12.38 -10.76 -13.36
C GLU A 39 -11.59 -11.84 -14.09
N LYS A 40 -11.28 -11.62 -15.37
CA LYS A 40 -10.49 -12.56 -16.18
C LYS A 40 -9.04 -12.62 -15.72
N ARG A 41 -8.45 -11.49 -15.30
CA ARG A 41 -7.13 -11.45 -14.67
C ARG A 41 -7.13 -12.28 -13.38
N GLN A 42 -8.10 -12.06 -12.48
CA GLN A 42 -8.22 -12.85 -11.25
C GLN A 42 -8.42 -14.34 -11.54
N GLU A 43 -9.29 -14.71 -12.46
CA GLU A 43 -9.55 -16.10 -12.83
C GLU A 43 -8.25 -16.79 -13.30
N TRP A 44 -7.53 -16.15 -14.22
CA TRP A 44 -6.27 -16.70 -14.73
C TRP A 44 -5.20 -16.79 -13.65
N LEU A 45 -4.98 -15.72 -12.88
CA LEU A 45 -4.01 -15.73 -11.77
C LEU A 45 -4.31 -16.84 -10.77
N LEU A 46 -5.57 -17.05 -10.41
CA LEU A 46 -5.96 -18.09 -9.46
C LEU A 46 -5.80 -19.49 -10.04
N SER A 47 -6.06 -19.68 -11.34
CA SER A 47 -5.75 -20.92 -12.04
C SER A 47 -4.25 -21.22 -11.97
N GLU A 48 -3.39 -20.25 -12.28
CA GLU A 48 -1.94 -20.43 -12.21
C GLU A 48 -1.46 -20.65 -10.77
N LEU A 49 -1.94 -19.85 -9.80
CA LEU A 49 -1.57 -19.92 -8.37
C LEU A 49 -1.95 -21.24 -7.70
N THR A 50 -3.03 -21.90 -8.16
CA THR A 50 -3.44 -23.23 -7.70
C THR A 50 -2.79 -24.36 -8.50
N GLY A 51 -2.42 -24.10 -9.75
CA GLY A 51 -1.65 -24.98 -10.60
C GLY A 51 -0.24 -25.24 -10.08
N LYS A 52 0.38 -26.31 -10.59
CA LYS A 52 1.78 -26.71 -10.32
C LYS A 52 2.67 -26.63 -11.55
N ARG A 53 2.12 -26.23 -12.69
CA ARG A 53 2.86 -26.09 -13.94
C ARG A 53 3.71 -24.82 -13.85
N PRO A 54 5.02 -24.86 -14.17
CA PRO A 54 5.82 -23.66 -14.30
C PRO A 54 5.30 -22.74 -15.40
N LEU A 55 5.28 -21.44 -15.13
CA LEU A 55 4.75 -20.43 -16.03
C LEU A 55 5.80 -19.92 -17.02
N PHE A 56 7.05 -19.76 -16.58
CA PHE A 56 8.12 -19.20 -17.41
C PHE A 56 8.61 -20.16 -18.50
N PRO A 57 8.54 -19.76 -19.78
CA PRO A 57 9.28 -20.42 -20.85
C PRO A 57 10.79 -20.28 -20.65
N HIS A 58 11.56 -21.27 -21.08
CA HIS A 58 13.03 -21.23 -21.02
C HIS A 58 13.61 -20.07 -21.84
N ASP A 59 13.05 -19.80 -23.03
CA ASP A 59 13.51 -18.77 -23.97
C ASP A 59 12.58 -17.55 -23.99
N PHE A 60 12.11 -17.12 -22.82
CA PHE A 60 11.20 -15.99 -22.66
C PHE A 60 11.89 -14.65 -23.04
N PRO A 61 11.41 -13.91 -24.07
CA PRO A 61 11.98 -12.63 -24.45
C PRO A 61 11.67 -11.56 -23.39
N GLN A 62 12.70 -10.82 -22.97
CA GLN A 62 12.60 -9.81 -21.92
C GLN A 62 13.06 -8.46 -22.46
N THR A 63 12.23 -7.43 -22.30
CA THR A 63 12.70 -6.03 -22.38
C THR A 63 13.57 -5.71 -21.16
N GLU A 64 14.32 -4.62 -21.19
CA GLU A 64 15.10 -4.17 -20.01
C GLU A 64 14.21 -4.01 -18.77
N GLU A 65 13.01 -3.47 -18.96
CA GLU A 65 12.03 -3.27 -17.89
C GLU A 65 11.47 -4.59 -17.34
N ILE A 66 11.15 -5.56 -18.19
CA ILE A 66 10.69 -6.88 -17.73
C ILE A 66 11.83 -7.58 -16.98
N LYS A 67 13.04 -7.51 -17.53
CA LYS A 67 14.23 -8.12 -16.94
C LYS A 67 14.51 -7.55 -15.54
N ASP A 68 14.41 -6.24 -15.35
CA ASP A 68 14.59 -5.59 -14.05
C ASP A 68 13.62 -6.11 -12.97
N VAL A 69 12.34 -6.33 -13.32
CA VAL A 69 11.36 -6.90 -12.39
C VAL A 69 11.72 -8.34 -12.02
N LEU A 70 12.08 -9.16 -13.01
CA LEU A 70 12.43 -10.57 -12.79
C LEU A 70 13.74 -10.73 -12.02
N ASP A 71 14.78 -9.97 -12.37
CA ASP A 71 16.06 -9.95 -11.67
C ASP A 71 15.90 -9.52 -10.21
N THR A 72 15.03 -8.54 -9.94
CA THR A 72 14.69 -8.15 -8.56
C THR A 72 14.13 -9.33 -7.77
N LEU A 73 13.23 -10.12 -8.36
CA LEU A 73 12.66 -11.30 -7.72
C LEU A 73 13.68 -12.43 -7.56
N HIS A 74 14.60 -12.61 -8.51
CA HIS A 74 15.72 -13.54 -8.37
C HIS A 74 16.65 -13.16 -7.21
N VAL A 75 17.00 -11.88 -7.06
CA VAL A 75 17.77 -11.39 -5.90
C VAL A 75 17.05 -11.68 -4.58
N ILE A 76 15.72 -11.51 -4.53
CA ILE A 76 14.93 -11.85 -3.35
C ILE A 76 14.96 -13.36 -3.07
N ALA A 77 14.94 -14.21 -4.11
CA ALA A 77 14.98 -15.66 -3.97
C ALA A 77 16.34 -16.19 -3.48
N GLU A 78 17.43 -15.52 -3.83
CA GLU A 78 18.81 -15.93 -3.49
C GLU A 78 19.26 -15.49 -2.10
N LEU A 79 18.76 -14.34 -1.62
CA LEU A 79 19.19 -13.77 -0.34
C LEU A 79 18.39 -14.32 0.86
N PRO A 80 18.97 -14.30 2.08
CA PRO A 80 18.26 -14.70 3.29
C PRO A 80 16.98 -13.89 3.51
N SER A 81 15.86 -14.57 3.78
CA SER A 81 14.54 -13.93 3.98
C SER A 81 14.50 -12.89 5.09
N ASP A 82 15.44 -12.95 6.04
CA ASP A 82 15.54 -11.98 7.13
C ASP A 82 16.10 -10.62 6.72
N ASN A 83 16.63 -10.49 5.50
CA ASN A 83 17.06 -9.21 4.93
C ASN A 83 15.88 -8.34 4.51
N PHE A 84 14.69 -8.91 4.30
CA PHE A 84 13.61 -8.23 3.62
C PHE A 84 12.39 -8.00 4.52
N GLY A 85 11.65 -6.95 4.17
CA GLY A 85 10.39 -6.54 4.75
C GLY A 85 9.20 -6.93 3.87
N ALA A 86 8.55 -5.92 3.30
CA ALA A 86 7.41 -6.07 2.40
C ALA A 86 7.79 -5.96 0.93
N TYR A 87 6.96 -6.52 0.05
CA TYR A 87 6.89 -6.12 -1.35
C TYR A 87 5.72 -5.15 -1.51
N ILE A 88 6.01 -3.87 -1.76
CA ILE A 88 5.02 -2.80 -1.87
C ILE A 88 4.68 -2.57 -3.34
N ILE A 89 3.39 -2.56 -3.65
CA ILE A 89 2.90 -2.28 -5.00
C ILE A 89 2.42 -0.83 -5.04
N SER A 90 3.18 0.03 -5.71
CA SER A 90 2.75 1.40 -5.99
C SER A 90 1.60 1.39 -6.99
N MET A 91 0.70 2.36 -6.89
CA MET A 91 -0.42 2.52 -7.83
C MET A 91 -1.31 1.26 -7.88
N ALA A 92 -1.46 0.57 -6.74
CA ALA A 92 -2.36 -0.56 -6.64
C ALA A 92 -3.81 -0.07 -6.73
N THR A 93 -4.60 -0.73 -7.56
CA THR A 93 -6.01 -0.41 -7.80
C THR A 93 -6.92 -1.62 -7.56
N SER A 94 -6.41 -2.82 -7.83
CA SER A 94 -7.20 -4.03 -7.95
C SER A 94 -6.64 -5.23 -7.19
N PRO A 95 -7.48 -6.24 -6.85
CA PRO A 95 -7.01 -7.53 -6.36
C PRO A 95 -5.98 -8.21 -7.28
N SER A 96 -6.12 -8.08 -8.60
CA SER A 96 -5.16 -8.67 -9.55
C SER A 96 -3.74 -8.16 -9.34
N ASP A 97 -3.55 -6.91 -8.91
CA ASP A 97 -2.22 -6.34 -8.71
C ASP A 97 -1.46 -7.09 -7.60
N VAL A 98 -2.17 -7.43 -6.53
CA VAL A 98 -1.62 -8.21 -5.41
C VAL A 98 -1.35 -9.66 -5.83
N LEU A 99 -2.31 -10.29 -6.51
CA LEU A 99 -2.19 -11.67 -6.97
C LEU A 99 -1.08 -11.83 -8.02
N ALA A 100 -0.85 -10.83 -8.86
CA ALA A 100 0.22 -10.80 -9.85
C ALA A 100 1.59 -10.92 -9.18
N VAL A 101 1.85 -10.14 -8.13
CA VAL A 101 3.11 -10.22 -7.39
C VAL A 101 3.24 -11.54 -6.62
N GLU A 102 2.16 -12.06 -6.04
CA GLU A 102 2.20 -13.39 -5.41
C GLU A 102 2.58 -14.48 -6.42
N LEU A 103 2.04 -14.42 -7.65
CA LEU A 103 2.39 -15.35 -8.73
C LEU A 103 3.85 -15.18 -9.14
N LEU A 104 4.29 -13.95 -9.43
CA LEU A 104 5.67 -13.70 -9.86
C LEU A 104 6.70 -14.10 -8.80
N GLN A 105 6.45 -13.86 -7.51
CA GLN A 105 7.33 -14.34 -6.45
C GLN A 105 7.45 -15.87 -6.45
N ARG A 106 6.34 -16.59 -6.67
CA ARG A 106 6.36 -18.06 -6.76
C ARG A 106 7.15 -18.54 -7.97
N GLU A 107 6.90 -17.96 -9.13
CA GLU A 107 7.52 -18.37 -10.40
C GLU A 107 9.01 -18.00 -10.48
N CYS A 108 9.44 -16.95 -9.77
CA CYS A 108 10.86 -16.64 -9.57
C CYS A 108 11.48 -17.41 -8.39
N HIS A 109 10.81 -18.45 -7.89
CA HIS A 109 11.31 -19.39 -6.87
C HIS A 109 11.64 -18.75 -5.52
N VAL A 110 10.95 -17.67 -5.13
CA VAL A 110 11.09 -17.09 -3.79
C VAL A 110 10.50 -18.04 -2.75
N LYS A 111 11.36 -18.87 -2.14
CA LYS A 111 10.96 -19.95 -1.21
C LYS A 111 10.15 -19.46 0.00
N LYS A 112 10.44 -18.25 0.47
CA LYS A 112 9.72 -17.56 1.54
C LYS A 112 9.24 -16.21 0.98
N PRO A 113 8.11 -16.18 0.27
CA PRO A 113 7.69 -14.97 -0.41
C PRO A 113 7.38 -13.85 0.58
N LEU A 114 7.77 -12.64 0.21
CA LEU A 114 7.51 -11.42 0.96
C LEU A 114 6.00 -11.19 1.08
N ARG A 115 5.59 -10.55 2.17
CA ARG A 115 4.20 -10.09 2.27
C ARG A 115 3.98 -8.98 1.24
N VAL A 116 2.90 -9.11 0.48
CA VAL A 116 2.53 -8.13 -0.56
C VAL A 116 1.66 -7.04 0.05
N VAL A 117 2.01 -5.78 -0.20
CA VAL A 117 1.41 -4.60 0.41
C VAL A 117 0.92 -3.65 -0.68
N PRO A 118 -0.39 -3.58 -0.95
CA PRO A 118 -0.92 -2.59 -1.89
C PRO A 118 -0.79 -1.17 -1.32
N LEU A 119 -0.28 -0.24 -2.13
CA LEU A 119 -0.29 1.20 -1.87
C LEU A 119 -1.38 1.87 -2.70
N PHE A 120 -2.47 2.24 -2.03
CA PHE A 120 -3.56 3.00 -2.64
C PHE A 120 -3.20 4.49 -2.64
N GLY A 121 -3.02 5.04 -3.85
CA GLY A 121 -2.41 6.35 -4.08
C GLY A 121 -3.40 7.43 -4.50
N LYS A 122 -4.37 7.16 -5.38
CA LYS A 122 -5.37 8.15 -5.83
C LYS A 122 -6.64 8.10 -4.97
N LEU A 123 -7.49 9.10 -5.11
CA LEU A 123 -8.75 9.18 -4.37
C LEU A 123 -9.68 8.00 -4.69
N ALA A 124 -9.83 7.67 -5.98
CA ALA A 124 -10.64 6.54 -6.43
C ALA A 124 -10.10 5.19 -5.92
N ASP A 125 -8.76 5.03 -5.90
CA ASP A 125 -8.12 3.82 -5.39
C ASP A 125 -8.40 3.64 -3.89
N LEU A 126 -8.36 4.74 -3.11
CA LEU A 126 -8.72 4.73 -1.70
C LEU A 126 -10.20 4.37 -1.47
N GLU A 127 -11.10 4.88 -2.30
CA GLU A 127 -12.53 4.54 -2.24
C GLU A 127 -12.78 3.06 -2.55
N ALA A 128 -12.06 2.50 -3.53
CA ALA A 128 -12.17 1.09 -3.92
C ALA A 128 -11.41 0.12 -2.99
N ALA A 129 -10.45 0.61 -2.21
CA ALA A 129 -9.56 -0.21 -1.38
C ALA A 129 -10.29 -1.21 -0.46
N PRO A 130 -11.37 -0.85 0.28
CA PRO A 130 -12.09 -1.82 1.12
C PRO A 130 -12.69 -2.96 0.30
N ALA A 131 -13.24 -2.69 -0.87
CA ALA A 131 -13.82 -3.71 -1.75
C ALA A 131 -12.74 -4.62 -2.34
N ALA A 132 -11.61 -4.06 -2.78
CA ALA A 132 -10.47 -4.83 -3.28
C ALA A 132 -9.90 -5.77 -2.19
N VAL A 133 -9.72 -5.27 -0.97
CA VAL A 133 -9.22 -6.07 0.16
C VAL A 133 -10.23 -7.13 0.60
N ALA A 134 -11.53 -6.80 0.63
CA ALA A 134 -12.58 -7.79 0.91
C ALA A 134 -12.58 -8.91 -0.13
N ARG A 135 -12.41 -8.56 -1.42
CA ARG A 135 -12.29 -9.54 -2.50
C ARG A 135 -11.07 -10.44 -2.30
N LEU A 136 -9.90 -9.88 -1.99
CA LEU A 136 -8.71 -10.67 -1.67
C LEU A 136 -8.95 -11.64 -0.49
N PHE A 137 -9.58 -11.18 0.60
CA PHE A 137 -9.86 -12.03 1.75
C PHE A 137 -10.92 -13.11 1.50
N SER A 138 -11.76 -12.94 0.47
CA SER A 138 -12.74 -13.94 0.04
C SER A 138 -12.11 -15.10 -0.77
N ILE A 139 -10.85 -14.97 -1.18
CA ILE A 139 -10.14 -15.99 -1.94
C ILE A 139 -9.39 -16.91 -0.97
N ASP A 140 -9.79 -18.18 -0.90
CA ASP A 140 -9.19 -19.17 0.02
C ASP A 140 -7.67 -19.30 -0.13
N TRP A 141 -7.18 -19.33 -1.38
CA TRP A 141 -5.73 -19.38 -1.64
C TRP A 141 -4.99 -18.22 -0.97
N TYR A 142 -5.50 -17.00 -1.14
CA TYR A 142 -4.89 -15.80 -0.59
C TYR A 142 -4.99 -15.76 0.94
N ARG A 143 -6.16 -16.13 1.49
CA ARG A 143 -6.38 -16.19 2.95
C ARG A 143 -5.40 -17.16 3.62
N ASN A 144 -5.18 -18.32 3.01
CA ASN A 144 -4.19 -19.29 3.48
C ASN A 144 -2.76 -18.75 3.37
N ARG A 145 -2.45 -18.07 2.25
CA ARG A 145 -1.14 -17.48 1.97
C ARG A 145 -0.72 -16.41 3.00
N ILE A 146 -1.66 -15.54 3.41
CA ILE A 146 -1.37 -14.42 4.32
C ILE A 146 -1.40 -14.81 5.81
N ASN A 147 -1.90 -16.01 6.14
CA ASN A 147 -1.95 -16.57 7.49
C ASN A 147 -2.47 -15.55 8.54
N GLY A 148 -3.62 -14.94 8.24
CA GLY A 148 -4.32 -14.03 9.15
C GLY A 148 -3.68 -12.65 9.33
N LYS A 149 -2.72 -12.24 8.50
CA LYS A 149 -2.08 -10.90 8.58
C LYS A 149 -2.05 -10.20 7.23
N GLN A 150 -2.57 -8.99 7.16
CA GLN A 150 -2.45 -8.12 5.98
C GLN A 150 -1.83 -6.79 6.37
N GLU A 151 -1.01 -6.24 5.49
CA GLU A 151 -0.56 -4.86 5.59
C GLU A 151 -1.04 -4.08 4.36
N VAL A 152 -1.54 -2.87 4.57
CA VAL A 152 -1.97 -1.95 3.50
C VAL A 152 -1.23 -0.64 3.68
N MET A 153 -0.62 -0.12 2.61
CA MET A 153 0.05 1.16 2.63
C MET A 153 -0.89 2.27 2.17
N ILE A 154 -0.81 3.42 2.83
CA ILE A 154 -1.59 4.61 2.47
C ILE A 154 -0.68 5.78 2.12
N GLY A 155 -0.93 6.41 0.97
CA GLY A 155 -0.06 7.43 0.38
C GLY A 155 -0.60 8.86 0.53
N TYR A 156 -0.30 9.54 1.64
CA TYR A 156 -0.82 10.89 1.89
C TYR A 156 -0.43 11.94 0.84
N SER A 157 0.84 11.97 0.44
CA SER A 157 1.31 12.90 -0.59
C SER A 157 0.74 12.58 -1.97
N ASP A 158 0.62 11.30 -2.29
CA ASP A 158 0.14 10.86 -3.61
C ASP A 158 -1.35 11.19 -3.77
N SER A 159 -2.16 10.91 -2.74
CA SER A 159 -3.59 11.26 -2.75
C SER A 159 -3.81 12.77 -2.68
N GLY A 160 -2.97 13.48 -1.93
CA GLY A 160 -2.99 14.94 -1.90
C GLY A 160 -2.67 15.57 -3.25
N LYS A 161 -1.77 14.96 -4.04
CA LYS A 161 -1.44 15.41 -5.41
C LYS A 161 -2.60 15.18 -6.38
N ASP A 162 -3.41 14.15 -6.17
CA ASP A 162 -4.56 13.81 -7.02
C ASP A 162 -5.80 14.68 -6.75
N ALA A 163 -6.14 14.91 -5.47
CA ALA A 163 -7.43 15.48 -5.09
C ALA A 163 -7.35 16.66 -4.09
N GLY A 164 -6.15 17.14 -3.78
CA GLY A 164 -5.95 18.15 -2.74
C GLY A 164 -5.90 17.55 -1.33
N ARG A 165 -5.22 18.25 -0.42
CA ARG A 165 -4.87 17.69 0.91
C ARG A 165 -6.08 17.40 1.79
N PHE A 166 -7.11 18.26 1.77
CA PHE A 166 -8.30 18.10 2.61
C PHE A 166 -9.06 16.82 2.25
N SER A 167 -9.43 16.68 0.97
CA SER A 167 -10.18 15.55 0.44
C SER A 167 -9.42 14.24 0.61
N ALA A 168 -8.10 14.25 0.34
CA ALA A 168 -7.24 13.11 0.58
C ALA A 168 -7.23 12.67 2.05
N ALA A 169 -7.12 13.62 3.00
CA ALA A 169 -7.10 13.30 4.42
C ALA A 169 -8.45 12.70 4.90
N TRP A 170 -9.57 13.25 4.43
CA TRP A 170 -10.89 12.73 4.78
C TRP A 170 -11.13 11.34 4.17
N GLN A 171 -10.79 11.14 2.90
CA GLN A 171 -10.94 9.84 2.27
C GLN A 171 -10.03 8.79 2.92
N LEU A 172 -8.79 9.15 3.29
CA LEU A 172 -7.90 8.27 4.05
C LEU A 172 -8.48 7.86 5.41
N TYR A 173 -9.17 8.76 6.10
CA TYR A 173 -9.86 8.44 7.36
C TYR A 173 -10.96 7.40 7.11
N LYS A 174 -11.84 7.64 6.12
CA LYS A 174 -12.94 6.73 5.76
C LYS A 174 -12.43 5.37 5.32
N SER A 175 -11.46 5.33 4.40
CA SER A 175 -10.89 4.07 3.87
C SER A 175 -10.26 3.23 4.96
N GLN A 176 -9.51 3.83 5.90
CA GLN A 176 -8.94 3.10 7.03
C GLN A 176 -10.03 2.51 7.95
N ALA A 177 -11.09 3.28 8.24
CA ALA A 177 -12.21 2.81 9.06
C ALA A 177 -12.94 1.62 8.40
N GLU A 178 -13.17 1.66 7.09
CA GLU A 178 -13.80 0.56 6.35
C GLU A 178 -12.89 -0.67 6.22
N LEU A 179 -11.59 -0.47 5.96
CA LEU A 179 -10.62 -1.57 5.90
C LEU A 179 -10.53 -2.33 7.22
N VAL A 180 -10.62 -1.64 8.36
CA VAL A 180 -10.68 -2.30 9.68
C VAL A 180 -11.93 -3.15 9.83
N LYS A 181 -13.11 -2.67 9.38
CA LYS A 181 -14.35 -3.45 9.41
C LYS A 181 -14.22 -4.72 8.57
N VAL A 182 -13.69 -4.59 7.34
CA VAL A 182 -13.41 -5.72 6.45
C VAL A 182 -12.45 -6.70 7.11
N ALA A 183 -11.33 -6.23 7.65
CA ALA A 183 -10.36 -7.11 8.30
C ALA A 183 -10.95 -7.87 9.50
N LYS A 184 -11.78 -7.21 10.33
CA LYS A 184 -12.51 -7.85 11.42
C LYS A 184 -13.49 -8.92 10.93
N GLN A 185 -14.25 -8.64 9.86
CA GLN A 185 -15.20 -9.60 9.29
C GLN A 185 -14.52 -10.90 8.85
N PHE A 186 -13.30 -10.81 8.31
CA PHE A 186 -12.52 -11.96 7.83
C PHE A 186 -11.53 -12.52 8.87
N GLY A 187 -11.49 -11.97 10.08
CA GLY A 187 -10.56 -12.42 11.14
C GLY A 187 -9.08 -12.16 10.81
N VAL A 188 -8.78 -11.13 10.02
CA VAL A 188 -7.42 -10.76 9.60
C VAL A 188 -6.89 -9.63 10.48
N LYS A 189 -5.66 -9.77 10.98
CA LYS A 189 -4.94 -8.67 11.63
C LYS A 189 -4.40 -7.72 10.56
N LEU A 190 -5.01 -6.55 10.45
CA LEU A 190 -4.57 -5.48 9.56
C LEU A 190 -3.47 -4.64 10.21
N THR A 191 -2.47 -4.23 9.43
CA THR A 191 -1.50 -3.18 9.78
C THR A 191 -1.54 -2.10 8.73
N MET A 192 -1.71 -0.85 9.15
CA MET A 192 -1.59 0.31 8.26
C MET A 192 -0.13 0.73 8.16
N PHE A 193 0.38 0.80 6.94
CA PHE A 193 1.66 1.42 6.66
C PHE A 193 1.46 2.87 6.20
N HIS A 194 1.74 3.80 7.11
CA HIS A 194 1.64 5.23 6.86
C HIS A 194 2.82 5.72 6.01
N GLY A 195 2.54 6.05 4.74
CA GLY A 195 3.51 6.61 3.82
C GLY A 195 3.90 8.06 4.12
N ARG A 196 4.73 8.64 3.24
CA ARG A 196 5.23 10.01 3.38
C ARG A 196 4.12 11.06 3.33
N GLY A 197 4.38 12.22 3.93
CA GLY A 197 3.49 13.39 3.85
C GLY A 197 2.30 13.38 4.82
N GLY A 198 2.07 12.30 5.56
CA GLY A 198 1.07 12.27 6.63
C GLY A 198 1.47 13.11 7.84
N THR A 199 0.49 13.52 8.66
CA THR A 199 0.75 14.19 9.95
C THR A 199 1.61 13.33 10.87
N VAL A 200 1.47 12.00 10.78
CA VAL A 200 2.24 11.00 11.53
C VAL A 200 3.75 11.04 11.18
N GLY A 201 4.10 11.29 9.91
CA GLY A 201 5.48 11.19 9.41
C GLY A 201 6.24 12.51 9.23
N ARG A 202 5.55 13.67 9.36
CA ARG A 202 6.13 14.99 9.04
C ARG A 202 6.50 15.88 10.21
N GLY A 203 6.13 15.54 11.44
CA GLY A 203 6.30 16.47 12.57
C GLY A 203 5.57 17.81 12.39
N GLY A 204 4.67 17.95 11.40
CA GLY A 204 3.87 19.16 11.12
C GLY A 204 2.78 19.42 12.17
N GLY A 205 2.72 18.58 13.18
CA GLY A 205 2.02 18.68 14.46
C GLY A 205 2.64 17.64 15.40
N PRO A 206 2.24 17.56 16.68
CA PRO A 206 2.78 16.57 17.59
C PRO A 206 2.46 15.15 17.07
N THR A 207 3.47 14.40 16.59
CA THR A 207 3.31 13.02 16.09
C THR A 207 2.52 12.14 17.05
N HIS A 208 2.68 12.37 18.35
CA HIS A 208 1.89 11.71 19.39
C HIS A 208 0.38 11.86 19.15
N LEU A 209 -0.11 13.10 19.00
CA LEU A 209 -1.53 13.37 18.79
C LEU A 209 -2.01 12.85 17.42
N ALA A 210 -1.16 12.91 16.39
CA ALA A 210 -1.49 12.38 15.07
C ALA A 210 -1.71 10.86 15.06
N ILE A 211 -1.02 10.12 15.94
CA ILE A 211 -1.24 8.69 16.16
C ILE A 211 -2.55 8.48 16.92
N LEU A 212 -2.79 9.24 18.00
CA LEU A 212 -4.03 9.15 18.78
C LEU A 212 -5.28 9.52 17.97
N SER A 213 -5.14 10.34 16.92
CA SER A 213 -6.26 10.75 16.06
C SER A 213 -6.57 9.78 14.93
N GLN A 214 -5.85 8.65 14.78
CA GLN A 214 -6.19 7.66 13.76
C GLN A 214 -7.57 7.05 14.05
N PRO A 215 -8.33 6.58 13.03
CA PRO A 215 -9.62 5.95 13.27
C PRO A 215 -9.51 4.80 14.30
N PRO A 216 -10.54 4.55 15.12
CA PRO A 216 -10.52 3.47 16.09
C PRO A 216 -10.10 2.12 15.49
N ASP A 217 -9.34 1.32 16.25
CA ASP A 217 -8.88 -0.04 15.90
C ASP A 217 -7.94 -0.16 14.69
N THR A 218 -7.48 0.95 14.09
CA THR A 218 -6.54 0.94 12.94
C THR A 218 -5.10 0.60 13.29
N ILE A 219 -4.70 0.81 14.54
CA ILE A 219 -3.32 0.56 15.00
C ILE A 219 -3.22 -0.83 15.65
N HIS A 220 -4.10 -1.14 16.61
CA HIS A 220 -4.23 -2.45 17.26
C HIS A 220 -2.87 -3.13 17.60
N GLY A 221 -1.98 -2.34 18.22
CA GLY A 221 -0.64 -2.77 18.66
C GLY A 221 0.40 -2.94 17.54
N SER A 222 0.15 -2.46 16.32
CA SER A 222 1.04 -2.57 15.16
C SER A 222 1.06 -1.26 14.38
N LEU A 223 2.06 -0.41 14.65
CA LEU A 223 2.26 0.85 13.94
C LEU A 223 3.44 0.73 12.96
N ARG A 224 3.21 1.11 11.70
CA ARG A 224 4.26 1.19 10.68
C ARG A 224 4.21 2.55 9.98
N VAL A 225 5.31 3.30 10.04
CA VAL A 225 5.36 4.70 9.56
C VAL A 225 6.65 4.95 8.80
N THR A 226 6.57 5.68 7.68
CA THR A 226 7.74 6.22 6.99
C THR A 226 8.35 7.38 7.79
N VAL A 227 9.59 7.22 8.24
CA VAL A 227 10.42 8.36 8.67
C VAL A 227 10.99 9.00 7.42
N GLN A 228 10.61 10.25 7.16
CA GLN A 228 11.11 10.97 5.99
C GLN A 228 12.57 11.41 6.20
N GLY A 229 13.36 11.39 5.12
CA GLY A 229 14.77 11.78 5.16
C GLY A 229 14.96 13.20 5.68
N GLU A 230 14.07 14.13 5.32
CA GLU A 230 14.14 15.52 5.80
C GLU A 230 13.86 15.69 7.31
N VAL A 231 13.35 14.66 8.00
CA VAL A 231 13.02 14.70 9.44
C VAL A 231 13.90 13.74 10.27
N ILE A 232 14.80 12.98 9.63
CA ILE A 232 15.58 11.94 10.31
C ILE A 232 16.49 12.53 11.40
N GLU A 233 17.16 13.63 11.09
CA GLU A 233 18.07 14.32 12.01
C GLU A 233 17.33 14.87 13.22
N GLN A 234 16.21 15.56 13.01
CA GLN A 234 15.37 16.06 14.10
C GLN A 234 14.81 14.92 14.97
N SER A 235 14.57 13.75 14.38
CA SER A 235 13.97 12.62 15.07
C SER A 235 14.99 11.80 15.86
N PHE A 236 16.22 11.64 15.34
CA PHE A 236 17.20 10.65 15.80
C PHE A 236 18.65 11.16 15.90
N GLY A 237 18.96 12.38 15.47
CA GLY A 237 20.34 12.92 15.42
C GLY A 237 20.94 13.25 16.79
N GLU A 238 20.10 13.55 17.78
CA GLU A 238 20.51 13.81 19.17
C GLU A 238 19.91 12.77 20.13
N GLU A 239 20.67 12.36 21.14
CA GLU A 239 20.33 11.23 22.03
C GLU A 239 18.99 11.40 22.76
N HIS A 240 18.72 12.57 23.34
CA HIS A 240 17.46 12.85 24.03
C HIS A 240 16.29 12.96 23.06
N LEU A 241 16.50 13.53 21.87
CA LEU A 241 15.48 13.58 20.82
C LEU A 241 15.13 12.18 20.32
N CYS A 242 16.14 11.34 20.07
CA CYS A 242 15.97 9.92 19.73
C CYS A 242 15.12 9.21 20.78
N PHE A 243 15.48 9.34 22.06
CA PHE A 243 14.72 8.76 23.17
C PHE A 243 13.25 9.23 23.17
N ARG A 244 13.02 10.54 23.06
CA ARG A 244 11.64 11.11 23.04
C ARG A 244 10.86 10.67 21.80
N THR A 245 11.54 10.43 20.67
CA THR A 245 10.92 9.90 19.45
C THR A 245 10.44 8.48 19.66
N LEU A 246 11.28 7.61 20.19
CA LEU A 246 10.86 6.24 20.52
C LEU A 246 9.75 6.23 21.58
N GLN A 247 9.90 7.04 22.63
CA GLN A 247 8.90 7.17 23.71
C GLN A 247 7.51 7.55 23.18
N ARG A 248 7.41 8.57 22.31
CA ARG A 248 6.10 9.04 21.82
C ARG A 248 5.42 8.02 20.90
N PHE A 249 6.19 7.32 20.05
CA PHE A 249 5.65 6.27 19.19
C PHE A 249 5.10 5.10 20.04
N THR A 250 5.85 4.67 21.05
CA THR A 250 5.42 3.60 21.97
C THR A 250 4.18 4.00 22.76
N ALA A 251 4.19 5.17 23.40
CA ALA A 251 3.07 5.63 24.23
C ALA A 251 1.78 5.80 23.42
N ALA A 252 1.84 6.51 22.29
CA ALA A 252 0.65 6.78 21.49
C ALA A 252 0.07 5.53 20.83
N THR A 253 0.92 4.59 20.41
CA THR A 253 0.48 3.28 19.87
C THR A 253 -0.27 2.45 20.92
N LEU A 254 0.24 2.47 22.16
CA LEU A 254 -0.35 1.75 23.27
C LEU A 254 -1.68 2.38 23.70
N GLU A 255 -1.70 3.69 23.88
CA GLU A 255 -2.88 4.45 24.31
C GLU A 255 -4.00 4.36 23.28
N HIS A 256 -3.72 4.55 21.98
CA HIS A 256 -4.75 4.46 20.93
C HIS A 256 -5.51 3.12 20.95
N GLY A 257 -4.80 2.02 21.21
CA GLY A 257 -5.40 0.68 21.28
C GLY A 257 -6.27 0.43 22.51
N MET A 258 -6.14 1.23 23.57
CA MET A 258 -6.93 1.11 24.81
C MET A 258 -7.91 2.25 25.02
N HIS A 259 -7.66 3.40 24.39
CA HIS A 259 -8.41 4.62 24.50
C HIS A 259 -8.56 5.25 23.10
N PRO A 260 -9.42 4.66 22.25
CA PRO A 260 -9.61 5.15 20.89
C PRO A 260 -10.28 6.55 20.89
N PRO A 261 -10.06 7.37 19.85
CA PRO A 261 -10.70 8.66 19.76
C PRO A 261 -12.22 8.53 19.59
N VAL A 262 -12.94 9.61 19.88
CA VAL A 262 -14.38 9.68 19.64
C VAL A 262 -14.69 9.53 18.15
N SER A 263 -15.72 8.73 17.83
CA SER A 263 -16.21 8.64 16.46
C SER A 263 -16.82 9.97 16.02
N PRO A 264 -16.65 10.39 14.75
CA PRO A 264 -17.23 11.62 14.25
C PRO A 264 -18.76 11.55 14.32
N LYS A 265 -19.38 12.66 14.73
CA LYS A 265 -20.85 12.77 14.71
C LYS A 265 -21.35 12.77 13.26
N PRO A 266 -22.58 12.30 12.99
CA PRO A 266 -23.14 12.26 11.63
C PRO A 266 -23.07 13.61 10.91
N GLU A 267 -23.37 14.71 11.60
CA GLU A 267 -23.32 16.06 11.04
C GLU A 267 -21.89 16.53 10.71
N TRP A 268 -20.87 16.02 11.42
CA TRP A 268 -19.47 16.32 11.09
C TRP A 268 -19.04 15.54 9.86
N ALA A 269 -19.40 14.26 9.77
CA ALA A 269 -19.09 13.43 8.61
C ALA A 269 -19.75 14.00 7.33
N ALA A 270 -21.02 14.39 7.41
CA ALA A 270 -21.73 15.03 6.30
C ALA A 270 -21.05 16.32 5.83
N LEU A 271 -20.66 17.20 6.77
CA LEU A 271 -19.95 18.43 6.43
C LEU A 271 -18.57 18.13 5.80
N MET A 272 -17.84 17.13 6.30
CA MET A 272 -16.56 16.72 5.73
C MET A 272 -16.71 16.17 4.30
N ASP A 273 -17.80 15.44 4.02
CA ASP A 273 -18.12 14.96 2.66
C ASP A 273 -18.41 16.14 1.70
N GLU A 274 -19.21 17.12 2.12
CA GLU A 274 -19.48 18.33 1.31
C GLU A 274 -18.20 19.14 1.04
N MET A 275 -17.40 19.39 2.08
CA MET A 275 -16.15 20.12 1.96
C MET A 275 -15.14 19.41 1.06
N ALA A 276 -15.10 18.07 1.07
CA ALA A 276 -14.18 17.29 0.23
C ALA A 276 -14.52 17.44 -1.26
N ILE A 277 -15.79 17.55 -1.64
CA ILE A 277 -16.19 17.79 -3.02
C ILE A 277 -15.70 19.17 -3.48
N ILE A 278 -16.01 20.21 -2.71
CA ILE A 278 -15.64 21.60 -3.03
C ILE A 278 -14.13 21.75 -3.11
N ALA A 279 -13.39 21.24 -2.12
CA ALA A 279 -11.93 21.32 -2.08
C ALA A 279 -11.26 20.58 -3.25
N THR A 280 -11.82 19.43 -3.66
CA THR A 280 -11.31 18.67 -4.82
C THR A 280 -11.54 19.43 -6.12
N GLU A 281 -12.73 20.03 -6.28
CA GLU A 281 -13.07 20.81 -7.48
C GLU A 281 -12.15 22.02 -7.62
N GLU A 282 -11.96 22.79 -6.55
CA GLU A 282 -11.06 23.95 -6.54
C GLU A 282 -9.61 23.54 -6.80
N TYR A 283 -9.11 22.52 -6.11
CA TYR A 283 -7.75 22.02 -6.33
C TYR A 283 -7.53 21.59 -7.78
N ARG A 284 -8.46 20.80 -8.35
CA ARG A 284 -8.33 20.30 -9.72
C ARG A 284 -8.55 21.38 -10.77
N SER A 285 -9.35 22.41 -10.49
CA SER A 285 -9.55 23.53 -11.42
C SER A 285 -8.24 24.27 -11.69
N ILE A 286 -7.41 24.45 -10.66
CA ILE A 286 -6.11 25.12 -10.79
C ILE A 286 -5.04 24.15 -11.28
N VAL A 287 -4.87 22.99 -10.63
CA VAL A 287 -3.69 22.14 -10.88
C VAL A 287 -3.78 21.34 -12.19
N PHE A 288 -4.98 20.98 -12.63
CA PHE A 288 -5.17 20.12 -13.82
C PHE A 288 -5.93 20.81 -14.96
N LYS A 289 -6.84 21.75 -14.66
CA LYS A 289 -7.69 22.37 -15.70
C LYS A 289 -7.16 23.71 -16.20
N GLU A 290 -6.42 24.49 -15.40
CA GLU A 290 -5.85 25.77 -15.83
C GLU A 290 -4.71 25.54 -16.84
N PRO A 291 -4.86 25.96 -18.11
CA PRO A 291 -3.89 25.62 -19.15
C PRO A 291 -2.48 26.16 -18.90
N ARG A 292 -2.36 27.27 -18.17
CA ARG A 292 -1.08 27.92 -17.86
C ARG A 292 -0.44 27.43 -16.56
N PHE A 293 -1.07 26.54 -15.81
CA PHE A 293 -0.54 26.11 -14.51
C PHE A 293 0.85 25.46 -14.66
N VAL A 294 1.04 24.56 -15.63
CA VAL A 294 2.32 23.89 -15.85
C VAL A 294 3.40 24.88 -16.32
N GLU A 295 3.03 25.89 -17.10
CA GLU A 295 3.95 26.95 -17.52
C GLU A 295 4.37 27.81 -16.33
N TYR A 296 3.43 28.24 -15.48
CA TYR A 296 3.72 29.02 -14.28
C TYR A 296 4.55 28.25 -13.24
N PHE A 297 4.32 26.94 -13.10
CA PHE A 297 4.97 26.12 -12.08
C PHE A 297 6.46 25.81 -12.38
N ARG A 298 6.85 25.80 -13.65
CA ARG A 298 8.22 25.49 -14.10
C ARG A 298 9.15 26.69 -13.98
#